data_AF-A0A7S2MKF2-F1
#
_entry.id   AF-A0A7S2MKF2-F1
#
_cell.length_a   1.000
_cell.length_b   1.000
_cell.length_c   1.000
_cell.angle_alpha   90.00
_cell.angle_beta   90.00
_cell.angle_gamma   90.00
#
_symmetry.space_group_name_H-M   'P 1'
#
loop_
_entity.id
_entity.type
_entity.pdbx_description
1 polymer ?
#
loop_
_entity_poly.entity_id
_entity_poly.type
_entity_poly.pdbx_seq_one_letter_code
_entity_poly.pdbx_strand_id
1 'polypeptide(L)'
;EQAAMKINLKGLAVGNGLTDPAVQYPWYAPMANNNTYGVKAVPDEQYAAMVAEVPKCIEMIQNCQTDTAACAPAQAECNNAQIGPYESSGLNPYDVRIKCEVPGLCYDFSAPTAWLDMPSTRAALHVTQQSSTWSSCNMRVNQMFA
;
A
#
# COMPACT_ATOMS: atom_id res chain seq x y z
N GLU A 1 21.89 -13.70 -33.27
CA GLU A 1 21.32 -12.69 -32.36
C GLU A 1 19.80 -12.77 -32.43
N GLN A 2 19.10 -12.88 -31.30
CA GLN A 2 17.64 -12.72 -31.28
C GLN A 2 17.34 -11.23 -31.31
N ALA A 3 16.63 -10.76 -32.34
CA ALA A 3 16.15 -9.39 -32.40
C ALA A 3 15.24 -9.12 -31.20
N ALA A 4 15.52 -8.05 -30.45
CA ALA A 4 14.70 -7.66 -29.30
C ALA A 4 13.24 -7.46 -29.72
N MET A 5 12.32 -8.03 -28.94
CA MET A 5 10.89 -7.92 -29.20
C MET A 5 10.45 -6.46 -29.07
N LYS A 6 9.91 -5.88 -30.16
CA LYS A 6 9.39 -4.51 -30.16
C LYS A 6 8.00 -4.47 -29.52
N ILE A 7 7.89 -3.80 -28.38
CA ILE A 7 6.61 -3.50 -27.73
C ILE A 7 6.19 -2.08 -28.09
N ASN A 8 5.03 -1.92 -28.74
CA ASN A 8 4.48 -0.62 -29.16
C ASN A 8 3.58 -0.03 -28.07
N LEU A 9 4.13 0.27 -26.90
CA LEU A 9 3.39 0.83 -25.76
C LEU A 9 2.79 2.20 -26.12
N LYS A 10 1.47 2.35 -25.95
CA LYS A 10 0.74 3.58 -26.32
C LYS A 10 0.45 4.52 -25.15
N GLY A 11 0.49 4.02 -23.92
CA GLY A 11 0.22 4.80 -22.72
C GLY A 11 0.09 3.92 -21.49
N LEU A 12 -0.10 4.56 -20.34
CA LEU A 12 -0.30 3.93 -19.04
C LEU A 12 -1.31 4.74 -18.21
N ALA A 13 -2.01 4.07 -17.29
CA ALA A 13 -2.90 4.69 -16.32
C ALA A 13 -2.53 4.21 -14.92
N VAL A 14 -2.53 5.13 -13.94
CA VAL A 14 -2.23 4.84 -12.54
C VAL A 14 -3.33 5.46 -11.69
N GLY A 15 -4.20 4.62 -11.12
CA GLY A 15 -5.23 5.03 -10.15
C GLY A 15 -4.73 4.77 -8.73
N ASN A 16 -4.91 5.75 -7.83
CA ASN A 16 -4.58 5.63 -6.41
C ASN A 16 -3.15 5.13 -6.11
N GLY A 17 -2.18 5.46 -6.97
CA GLY A 17 -0.80 4.98 -6.84
C GLY A 17 0.07 5.80 -5.89
N LEU A 18 1.10 5.18 -5.33
CA LEU A 18 2.22 5.82 -4.65
C LEU A 18 3.39 5.92 -5.65
N THR A 19 3.69 7.13 -6.14
CA THR A 19 4.65 7.40 -7.21
C THR A 19 5.73 8.38 -6.79
N ASP A 20 5.36 9.44 -6.07
CA ASP A 20 6.30 10.42 -5.51
C ASP A 20 6.04 10.55 -4.00
N PRO A 21 6.72 9.74 -3.16
CA PRO A 21 6.54 9.78 -1.72
C PRO A 21 6.81 11.16 -1.09
N ALA A 22 7.77 11.93 -1.60
CA ALA A 22 8.11 13.24 -1.03
C ALA A 22 6.95 14.23 -1.17
N VAL A 23 6.19 14.13 -2.27
CA VAL A 23 4.99 14.94 -2.52
C VAL A 23 3.77 14.35 -1.80
N GLN A 24 3.66 13.02 -1.71
CA GLN A 24 2.44 12.35 -1.23
C GLN A 24 2.35 12.22 0.30
N TYR A 25 3.45 11.95 1.00
CA TYR A 25 3.42 11.74 2.46
C TYR A 25 2.88 12.92 3.28
N PRO A 26 3.09 14.20 2.90
CA PRO A 26 2.47 15.34 3.58
C PRO A 26 0.94 15.31 3.61
N TRP A 27 0.29 14.54 2.73
CA TRP A 27 -1.17 14.48 2.62
C TRP A 27 -1.83 13.46 3.54
N TYR A 28 -1.07 12.59 4.22
CA TYR A 28 -1.66 11.61 5.15
C TYR A 28 -2.41 12.28 6.30
N ALA A 29 -1.79 13.24 7.00
CA ALA A 29 -2.47 13.92 8.10
C ALA A 29 -3.72 14.71 7.64
N PRO A 30 -3.67 15.57 6.60
CA PRO A 30 -4.86 16.20 6.05
C PRO A 30 -5.94 15.20 5.61
N MET A 31 -5.58 14.07 5.00
CA MET A 31 -6.56 13.06 4.62
C MET A 31 -7.18 12.36 5.85
N ALA A 32 -6.43 12.16 6.93
CA ALA A 32 -6.93 11.53 8.14
C ALA A 32 -8.05 12.35 8.81
N ASN A 33 -7.95 13.68 8.86
CA ASN A 33 -8.88 14.52 9.64
C ASN A 33 -9.58 15.65 8.86
N ASN A 34 -9.06 16.07 7.72
CA ASN A 34 -9.55 17.20 6.92
C ASN A 34 -9.92 16.75 5.49
N ASN A 35 -10.37 15.50 5.33
CA ASN A 35 -10.84 14.99 4.05
C ASN A 35 -12.22 15.53 3.67
N THR A 36 -12.58 15.39 2.39
CA THR A 36 -13.86 15.82 1.82
C THR A 36 -15.07 15.02 2.32
N TYR A 37 -14.87 13.94 3.08
CA TYR A 37 -15.95 13.10 3.62
C TYR A 37 -16.35 13.51 5.04
N GLY A 38 -15.66 14.48 5.64
CA GLY A 38 -15.94 14.93 7.01
C GLY A 38 -15.55 13.92 8.09
N VAL A 39 -14.67 12.97 7.77
CA VAL A 39 -14.19 11.96 8.71
C VAL A 39 -13.01 12.50 9.50
N LYS A 40 -13.08 12.37 10.83
CA LYS A 40 -11.96 12.60 11.75
C LYS A 40 -11.44 11.25 12.26
N ALA A 41 -10.35 10.76 11.68
CA ALA A 41 -9.80 9.44 11.98
C ALA A 41 -8.96 9.40 13.26
N VAL A 42 -8.20 10.46 13.55
CA VAL A 42 -7.24 10.48 14.67
C VAL A 42 -7.52 11.63 15.65
N PRO A 43 -7.17 11.48 16.95
CA PRO A 43 -7.24 12.58 17.93
C PRO A 43 -6.38 13.78 17.53
N ASP A 44 -6.69 14.97 18.05
CA ASP A 44 -5.99 16.22 17.68
C ASP A 44 -4.51 16.21 18.05
N GLU A 45 -4.16 15.60 19.19
CA GLU A 45 -2.76 15.38 19.59
C GLU A 45 -2.00 14.53 18.58
N GLN A 46 -2.60 13.43 18.14
CA GLN A 46 -2.01 12.52 17.16
C GLN A 46 -1.88 13.19 15.79
N TYR A 47 -2.89 13.96 15.38
CA TYR A 47 -2.82 14.77 14.15
C TYR A 47 -1.66 15.77 14.19
N ALA A 48 -1.49 16.49 15.30
CA ALA A 48 -0.40 17.44 15.47
C ALA A 48 0.97 16.75 15.41
N ALA A 49 1.10 15.55 16.00
CA ALA A 49 2.30 14.73 15.90
C ALA A 49 2.58 14.30 14.46
N MET A 50 1.57 13.84 13.71
CA MET A 50 1.73 13.48 12.29
C MET A 50 2.25 14.68 11.48
N VAL A 51 1.66 15.87 11.64
CA VAL A 51 2.09 17.08 10.94
C VAL A 51 3.53 17.46 11.29
N ALA A 52 3.92 17.33 12.57
CA ALA A 52 5.27 17.65 13.03
C ALA A 52 6.36 16.73 12.45
N GLU A 53 6.03 15.47 12.17
CA GLU A 53 6.97 14.48 11.61
C GLU A 53 7.16 14.60 10.08
N VAL A 54 6.32 15.37 9.39
CA VAL A 54 6.38 15.51 7.92
C VAL A 54 7.77 15.96 7.42
N PRO A 55 8.40 17.02 7.96
CA PRO A 55 9.70 17.48 7.46
C PRO A 55 10.79 16.42 7.53
N LYS A 56 10.87 15.68 8.64
CA LYS A 56 11.82 14.59 8.84
C LYS A 56 11.58 13.46 7.83
N CYS A 57 10.32 13.07 7.64
CA CYS A 57 9.96 12.05 6.66
C CYS A 57 10.38 12.45 5.23
N ILE A 58 10.10 13.70 4.81
CA ILE A 58 10.51 14.19 3.49
C ILE A 58 12.03 14.17 3.33
N GLU A 59 12.78 14.62 4.33
CA GLU A 59 14.25 14.60 4.31
C GLU A 59 14.79 13.16 4.13
N MET A 60 14.25 12.21 4.89
CA MET A 60 14.64 10.81 4.78
C MET A 60 14.30 10.21 3.40
N ILE A 61 13.14 10.55 2.84
CA ILE A 61 12.76 10.14 1.48
C ILE A 61 13.74 10.73 0.46
N GLN A 62 14.10 12.01 0.57
CA GLN A 62 15.04 12.65 -0.34
C GLN A 62 16.44 12.01 -0.27
N ASN A 63 16.91 11.69 0.95
CA ASN A 63 18.16 10.96 1.14
C ASN A 63 18.10 9.58 0.45
N CYS A 64 17.01 8.84 0.61
CA CYS A 64 16.78 7.55 -0.09
C CYS A 64 16.89 7.66 -1.62
N GLN A 65 16.47 8.77 -2.23
CA GLN A 65 16.59 8.96 -3.68
C GLN A 65 18.04 9.02 -4.17
N THR A 66 18.98 9.32 -3.28
CA THR A 66 20.42 9.39 -3.59
C THR A 66 21.23 8.24 -3.00
N ASP A 67 20.73 7.61 -1.93
CA ASP A 67 21.35 6.48 -1.25
C ASP A 67 20.31 5.41 -0.92
N THR A 68 20.39 4.29 -1.62
CA THR A 68 19.47 3.15 -1.43
C THR A 68 19.51 2.57 -0.02
N ALA A 69 20.63 2.72 0.72
CA ALA A 69 20.71 2.24 2.11
C ALA A 69 19.82 3.04 3.07
N ALA A 70 19.45 4.28 2.71
CA ALA A 70 18.56 5.11 3.49
C ALA A 70 17.06 4.79 3.27
N CYS A 71 16.72 3.99 2.26
CA CYS A 71 15.33 3.74 1.86
C CYS A 71 14.52 2.93 2.88
N ALA A 72 15.03 1.79 3.36
CA ALA A 72 14.31 0.98 4.35
C ALA A 72 14.07 1.74 5.67
N PRO A 73 15.07 2.47 6.24
CA PRO A 73 14.84 3.35 7.38
C PRO A 73 13.81 4.46 7.10
N ALA A 74 13.88 5.10 5.93
CA ALA A 74 12.92 6.14 5.53
C ALA A 74 11.50 5.59 5.46
N GLN A 75 11.30 4.44 4.81
CA GLN A 75 10.00 3.78 4.72
C GLN A 75 9.46 3.44 6.11
N ALA A 76 10.27 2.85 6.98
CA ALA A 76 9.85 2.48 8.32
C ALA A 76 9.43 3.70 9.15
N GLU A 77 10.25 4.74 9.19
CA GLU A 77 9.97 5.97 9.94
C GLU A 77 8.70 6.66 9.41
N CYS A 78 8.65 6.88 8.10
CA CYS A 78 7.54 7.57 7.46
C CYS A 78 6.22 6.79 7.61
N ASN A 79 6.22 5.48 7.46
CA ASN A 79 5.01 4.66 7.64
C ASN A 79 4.53 4.68 9.09
N ASN A 80 5.45 4.56 10.04
CA ASN A 80 5.11 4.61 11.46
C ASN A 80 4.50 5.96 11.87
N ALA A 81 5.06 7.06 11.35
CA ALA A 81 4.59 8.41 11.67
C ALA A 81 3.29 8.79 10.96
N GLN A 82 3.13 8.42 9.68
CA GLN A 82 2.05 8.93 8.83
C GLN A 82 0.91 7.94 8.59
N ILE A 83 1.18 6.63 8.63
CA ILE A 83 0.19 5.59 8.33
C ILE A 83 -0.30 4.91 9.62
N GLY A 84 0.63 4.56 10.51
CA GLY A 84 0.34 3.87 11.77
C GLY A 84 -0.77 4.50 12.64
N PRO A 85 -0.84 5.84 12.78
CA PRO A 85 -1.92 6.48 13.52
C PRO A 85 -3.31 6.24 12.92
N TYR A 86 -3.40 6.29 11.59
CA TYR A 86 -4.65 6.02 10.89
C TYR A 86 -5.04 4.55 11.02
N GLU A 87 -4.10 3.62 10.87
CA GLU A 87 -4.36 2.18 11.06
C GLU A 87 -4.87 1.87 12.47
N SER A 88 -4.32 2.55 13.48
CA SER A 88 -4.72 2.42 14.87
C SER A 88 -6.15 2.94 15.15
N SER A 89 -6.72 3.75 14.27
CA SER A 89 -8.11 4.21 14.39
C SER A 89 -9.15 3.10 14.09
N GLY A 90 -8.73 2.02 13.43
CA GLY A 90 -9.61 0.94 12.97
C GLY A 90 -10.45 1.30 11.72
N LEU A 91 -10.23 2.45 11.10
CA LEU A 91 -10.82 2.78 9.80
C LEU A 91 -10.11 2.03 8.66
N ASN A 92 -10.83 1.82 7.56
CA ASN A 92 -10.29 1.14 6.40
C ASN A 92 -9.31 2.08 5.65
N PRO A 93 -8.04 1.69 5.42
CA PRO A 93 -7.05 2.52 4.72
C PRO A 93 -7.35 2.66 3.23
N TYR A 94 -8.23 1.82 2.67
CA TYR A 94 -8.65 1.85 1.27
C TYR A 94 -9.96 2.61 1.04
N ASP A 95 -10.75 2.85 2.11
CA ASP A 95 -11.96 3.67 2.07
C ASP A 95 -12.21 4.31 3.44
N VAL A 96 -11.93 5.61 3.55
CA VAL A 96 -12.03 6.37 4.80
C VAL A 96 -13.44 6.43 5.41
N ARG A 97 -14.47 6.07 4.64
CA ARG A 97 -15.87 6.15 5.07
C ARG A 97 -16.31 4.95 5.90
N ILE A 98 -15.51 3.87 5.94
CA ILE A 98 -15.89 2.60 6.56
C ILE A 98 -14.82 2.09 7.53
N LYS A 99 -15.22 1.18 8.41
CA LYS A 99 -14.30 0.49 9.33
C LYS A 99 -13.61 -0.67 8.63
N CYS A 100 -12.41 -1.03 9.10
CA CYS A 100 -11.75 -2.25 8.71
C CYS A 100 -12.33 -3.43 9.52
N GLU A 101 -13.39 -4.07 9.01
CA GLU A 101 -14.08 -5.16 9.72
C GLU A 101 -13.39 -6.52 9.53
N VAL A 102 -12.64 -6.69 8.44
CA VAL A 102 -11.92 -7.92 8.11
C VAL A 102 -10.42 -7.67 8.20
N PRO A 103 -9.66 -8.43 9.00
CA PRO A 103 -8.21 -8.26 9.09
C PRO A 103 -7.49 -8.41 7.74
N GLY A 104 -6.36 -7.73 7.58
CA GLY A 104 -5.57 -7.77 6.35
C GLY A 104 -5.99 -6.67 5.37
N LEU A 105 -6.64 -7.04 4.27
CA LEU A 105 -7.03 -6.09 3.21
C LEU A 105 -8.32 -5.30 3.51
N CYS A 106 -8.89 -5.39 4.72
CA CYS A 106 -10.12 -4.71 5.13
C CYS A 106 -11.38 -5.02 4.29
N TYR A 107 -11.30 -6.04 3.43
CA TYR A 107 -12.40 -6.58 2.64
C TYR A 107 -12.32 -8.10 2.64
N ASP A 108 -13.46 -8.76 2.50
CA ASP A 108 -13.51 -10.22 2.42
C ASP A 108 -13.11 -10.71 1.02
N PHE A 109 -11.95 -11.38 0.94
CA PHE A 109 -11.45 -12.03 -0.26
C PHE A 109 -11.65 -13.56 -0.24
N SER A 110 -12.42 -14.11 0.70
CA SER A 110 -12.64 -15.55 0.82
C SER A 110 -13.27 -16.16 -0.44
N ALA A 111 -14.24 -15.46 -1.05
CA ALA A 111 -14.91 -15.90 -2.26
C ALA A 111 -13.96 -16.04 -3.47
N PRO A 112 -13.19 -15.01 -3.88
CA PRO A 112 -12.23 -15.17 -4.97
C PRO A 112 -11.12 -16.17 -4.62
N THR A 113 -10.66 -16.23 -3.36
CA THR A 113 -9.70 -17.23 -2.89
C THR A 113 -10.21 -18.65 -3.14
N ALA A 114 -11.40 -18.96 -2.61
CA ALA A 114 -12.01 -20.27 -2.76
C ALA A 114 -12.24 -20.64 -4.22
N TRP A 115 -12.69 -19.68 -5.04
CA TRP A 115 -12.93 -19.90 -6.46
C TRP A 115 -11.64 -20.21 -7.23
N LEU A 116 -10.54 -19.49 -6.94
CA LEU A 116 -9.24 -19.69 -7.59
C LEU A 116 -8.55 -20.98 -7.16
N ASP A 117 -8.85 -21.48 -5.97
CA ASP A 117 -8.32 -22.75 -5.47
C ASP A 117 -9.15 -23.99 -5.86
N MET A 118 -10.35 -23.82 -6.42
CA MET A 118 -11.12 -24.97 -6.93
C MET A 118 -10.32 -25.77 -7.97
N PRO A 119 -10.28 -27.12 -7.88
CA PRO A 119 -9.55 -27.94 -8.86
C PRO A 119 -9.98 -27.71 -10.31
N SER A 120 -11.29 -27.50 -10.53
CA SER A 120 -11.84 -27.19 -11.85
C SER A 120 -11.34 -25.84 -12.38
N THR A 121 -11.31 -24.80 -11.55
CA THR A 121 -10.77 -23.48 -11.92
C THR A 121 -9.28 -23.56 -12.22
N ARG A 122 -8.49 -24.20 -11.35
CA ARG A 122 -7.04 -24.39 -11.54
C ARG A 122 -6.73 -25.17 -12.82
N ALA A 123 -7.49 -26.22 -13.12
CA ALA A 123 -7.35 -26.98 -14.35
C ALA A 123 -7.70 -26.14 -15.59
N ALA A 124 -8.79 -25.35 -15.53
CA ALA A 124 -9.22 -24.47 -16.61
C ALA A 124 -8.22 -23.34 -16.89
N LEU A 125 -7.52 -22.85 -15.86
CA LEU A 125 -6.46 -21.84 -15.98
C LEU A 125 -5.06 -22.44 -16.23
N HIS A 126 -4.96 -23.76 -16.41
CA HIS A 126 -3.70 -24.48 -16.61
C HIS A 126 -2.66 -24.27 -15.50
N VAL A 127 -3.10 -24.10 -14.25
CA VAL A 127 -2.21 -23.98 -13.09
C VAL A 127 -1.54 -25.34 -12.82
N THR A 128 -0.21 -25.36 -12.77
CA THR A 128 0.55 -26.61 -12.60
C THR A 128 0.52 -27.08 -11.14
N GLN A 129 0.79 -28.37 -10.93
CA GLN A 129 0.89 -28.95 -9.59
C GLN A 129 2.11 -28.42 -8.78
N GLN A 130 3.03 -27.72 -9.45
CA GLN A 130 4.17 -27.08 -8.80
C GLN A 130 3.80 -25.74 -8.14
N SER A 131 2.68 -25.13 -8.56
CA SER A 131 2.18 -23.90 -7.97
C SER A 131 1.54 -24.17 -6.62
N SER A 132 1.80 -23.28 -5.64
CA SER A 132 1.18 -23.34 -4.32
C SER A 132 -0.34 -23.14 -4.36
N THR A 133 -0.98 -23.24 -3.19
CA THR A 133 -2.31 -22.69 -2.98
C THR A 133 -2.31 -21.19 -3.30
N TRP A 134 -3.44 -20.71 -3.79
CA TRP A 134 -3.60 -19.32 -4.15
C TRP A 134 -3.69 -18.44 -2.88
N SER A 135 -3.21 -17.21 -2.97
CA SER A 135 -3.35 -16.19 -1.93
C SER A 135 -3.46 -14.82 -2.60
N SER A 136 -4.29 -13.92 -2.05
CA SER A 136 -4.45 -12.56 -2.57
C SER A 136 -3.15 -11.77 -2.55
N CYS A 137 -2.32 -11.98 -1.51
CA CYS A 137 -1.02 -11.33 -1.36
C CYS A 137 0.02 -12.34 -0.88
N ASN A 138 1.27 -12.16 -1.33
CA ASN A 138 2.42 -12.88 -0.79
C ASN A 138 3.23 -11.94 0.12
N MET A 139 3.04 -12.07 1.43
CA MET A 139 3.68 -11.18 2.39
C MET A 139 5.19 -11.35 2.49
N ARG A 140 5.74 -12.50 2.09
CA ARG A 140 7.19 -12.68 1.98
C ARG A 140 7.77 -11.82 0.86
N VAL A 141 7.12 -11.81 -0.30
CA VAL A 141 7.52 -10.94 -1.41
C VAL A 141 7.37 -9.47 -0.97
N ASN A 142 6.26 -9.10 -0.34
CA ASN A 142 6.07 -7.73 0.17
C ASN A 142 7.21 -7.29 1.11
N GLN A 143 7.62 -8.14 2.04
CA GLN A 143 8.73 -7.84 2.96
C GLN A 143 10.09 -7.68 2.26
N MET A 144 10.29 -8.31 1.09
CA MET A 144 11.52 -8.13 0.32
C MET A 144 11.61 -6.78 -0.39
N PHE A 145 10.50 -6.03 -0.46
CA PHE A 145 10.43 -4.68 -1.02
C PHE A 145 10.45 -3.59 0.06
N ALA A 146 10.59 -3.96 1.34
CA ALA A 146 10.63 -3.06 2.48
C ALA A 146 12.06 -2.64 2.88
#